data_AF-A0A9E1BHY4-F1
#
_entry.id   AF-A0A9E1BHY4-F1
#
_cell.length_a   1.000
_cell.length_b   1.000
_cell.length_c   1.000
_cell.angle_alpha   90.00
_cell.angle_beta   90.00
_cell.angle_gamma   90.00
#
_symmetry.space_group_name_H-M   'P 1'
#
loop_
_entity.id
_entity.type
_entity.pdbx_description
1 polymer ?
#
loop_
_entity_poly.entity_id
_entity_poly.type
_entity_poly.pdbx_seq_one_letter_code
_entity_poly.pdbx_strand_id
1 'polypeptide(L)'
;MKSKKHQKLYEHYVDVLGEEPIFGMQLKKEVLSDVAEQMKPVTTYVFEPTDELPFWKLCTIGASDYFMPEREIGWGRKANRRNEYMMLIAPEVEVSEDSTEWLFLNSLLWSTAEYAFNEKDNLTVSDTIDKNAENRKMLRFRA
;
A
#
# COMPACT_ATOMS: atom_id res chain seq x y z
N MET A 1 17.71 -9.93 -1.11
CA MET A 1 18.31 -9.17 0.01
C MET A 1 17.48 -7.90 0.20
N LYS A 2 16.79 -7.71 1.34
CA LYS A 2 15.94 -6.53 1.56
C LYS A 2 16.81 -5.26 1.49
N SER A 3 16.33 -4.19 0.84
CA SER A 3 17.13 -2.96 0.73
C SER A 3 17.27 -2.30 2.11
N LYS A 4 18.41 -1.63 2.38
CA LYS A 4 18.61 -0.88 3.64
C LYS A 4 17.50 0.17 3.87
N LYS A 5 16.94 0.73 2.80
CA LYS A 5 15.83 1.68 2.87
C LYS A 5 14.54 0.99 3.34
N HIS A 6 14.21 -0.17 2.76
CA HIS A 6 13.05 -0.95 3.17
C HIS A 6 13.15 -1.42 4.61
N GLN A 7 14.35 -1.81 5.04
CA GLN A 7 14.60 -2.17 6.44
C GLN A 7 14.32 -0.99 7.38
N LYS A 8 14.82 0.22 7.08
CA LYS A 8 14.52 1.41 7.90
C LYS A 8 13.03 1.76 7.96
N LEU A 9 12.31 1.58 6.85
CA LEU A 9 10.85 1.80 6.83
C LEU A 9 10.11 0.75 7.66
N TYR A 10 10.55 -0.51 7.60
CA TYR A 10 10.02 -1.56 8.45
C TYR A 10 10.25 -1.25 9.93
N GLU A 11 11.49 -0.91 10.31
CA GLU A 11 11.86 -0.52 11.68
C GLU A 11 11.03 0.68 12.14
N HIS A 12 10.81 1.67 11.26
CA HIS A 12 9.96 2.82 11.56
C HIS A 12 8.49 2.43 11.84
N TYR A 13 7.91 1.51 11.06
CA TYR A 13 6.55 1.05 11.34
C TYR A 13 6.46 0.30 12.66
N VAL A 14 7.42 -0.58 12.97
CA VAL A 14 7.46 -1.31 14.25
C VAL A 14 7.57 -0.34 15.42
N ASP A 15 8.42 0.67 15.32
CA ASP A 15 8.61 1.70 16.36
C ASP A 15 7.35 2.55 16.56
N VAL A 16 6.71 3.01 15.48
CA VAL A 16 5.54 3.90 15.55
C VAL A 16 4.25 3.15 15.93
N LEU A 17 4.07 1.92 15.44
CA LEU A 17 2.88 1.13 15.71
C LEU A 17 2.98 0.31 17.00
N GLY A 18 4.19 0.19 17.56
CA GLY A 18 4.45 -0.46 18.85
C GLY A 18 4.46 -1.99 18.81
N GLU A 19 4.37 -2.60 17.63
CA GLU A 19 4.29 -4.05 17.45
C GLU A 19 4.93 -4.50 16.13
N GLU A 20 5.27 -5.78 16.03
CA GLU A 20 5.70 -6.38 14.77
C GLU A 20 4.50 -6.79 13.91
N PRO A 21 4.61 -6.75 12.57
CA PRO A 21 3.55 -7.23 11.71
C PRO A 21 3.38 -8.74 11.83
N ILE A 22 2.13 -9.21 11.89
CA ILE A 22 1.79 -10.63 12.01
C ILE A 22 2.10 -11.43 10.75
N PHE A 23 2.00 -10.79 9.58
CA PHE A 23 2.43 -11.34 8.30
C PHE A 23 2.69 -10.23 7.28
N GLY A 24 3.24 -10.61 6.13
CA GLY A 24 3.40 -9.68 5.02
C GLY A 24 3.43 -10.38 3.68
N MET A 25 2.88 -9.72 2.67
CA MET A 25 2.79 -10.25 1.32
C MET A 25 3.46 -9.32 0.33
N GLN A 26 4.32 -9.91 -0.51
CA GLN A 26 4.87 -9.25 -1.68
C GLN A 26 4.17 -9.80 -2.90
N LEU A 27 3.65 -8.94 -3.77
CA LEU A 27 3.06 -9.40 -5.01
C LEU A 27 4.14 -10.01 -5.91
N LYS A 28 3.86 -11.21 -6.45
CA LYS A 28 4.72 -11.86 -7.44
C LYS A 28 4.52 -11.23 -8.81
N LYS A 29 5.61 -11.15 -9.58
CA LYS A 29 5.61 -10.53 -10.92
C LYS A 29 4.59 -11.16 -11.88
N GLU A 30 4.32 -12.46 -11.74
CA GLU A 30 3.41 -13.17 -12.64
C GLU A 30 1.93 -12.76 -12.51
N VAL A 31 1.57 -11.97 -11.48
CA VAL A 31 0.19 -11.52 -11.21
C VAL A 31 0.00 -10.05 -11.62
N LEU A 32 1.07 -9.38 -12.05
CA LEU A 32 1.07 -7.98 -12.49
C LEU A 32 0.61 -7.89 -13.95
N SER A 33 -0.05 -6.77 -14.31
CA SER A 33 -0.23 -6.40 -15.72
C SER A 33 1.11 -5.99 -16.34
N ASP A 34 1.22 -5.95 -17.68
CA ASP A 34 2.45 -5.54 -18.40
C ASP A 34 3.02 -4.18 -17.93
N VAL A 35 2.14 -3.26 -17.49
CA VAL A 35 2.53 -1.96 -16.94
C VAL A 35 3.05 -2.10 -15.51
N ALA A 36 2.44 -2.97 -14.74
CA ALA A 36 2.80 -3.24 -13.36
C ALA A 36 4.06 -4.15 -13.27
N GLU A 37 4.45 -4.87 -14.33
CA GLU A 37 5.76 -5.54 -14.44
C GLU A 37 6.95 -4.55 -14.40
N GLN A 38 6.72 -3.30 -14.83
CA GLN A 38 7.72 -2.22 -14.75
C GLN A 38 7.83 -1.63 -13.34
N MET A 39 6.83 -1.87 -12.50
CA MET A 39 6.86 -1.44 -11.10
C MET A 39 7.83 -2.32 -10.31
N LYS A 40 8.54 -1.66 -9.40
CA LYS A 40 9.32 -2.39 -8.40
C LYS A 40 8.36 -3.12 -7.45
N PRO A 41 8.77 -4.25 -6.87
CA PRO A 41 7.93 -5.00 -5.94
C PRO A 41 7.47 -4.12 -4.77
N VAL A 42 6.17 -4.17 -4.48
CA VAL A 42 5.57 -3.59 -3.28
C VAL A 42 5.21 -4.73 -2.32
N THR A 43 5.60 -4.57 -1.06
CA THR A 43 5.25 -5.48 0.02
C THR A 43 4.23 -4.79 0.92
N THR A 44 3.17 -5.49 1.32
CA THR A 44 2.27 -5.06 2.41
C THR A 44 2.63 -5.81 3.67
N TYR A 45 2.75 -5.09 4.78
CA TYR A 45 2.85 -5.64 6.13
C TYR A 45 1.52 -5.41 6.86
N VAL A 46 1.07 -6.42 7.61
CA VAL A 46 -0.20 -6.41 8.33
C VAL A 46 0.07 -6.38 9.82
N PHE A 47 -0.50 -5.40 10.52
CA PHE A 47 -0.42 -5.23 11.96
C PHE A 47 -1.81 -5.38 12.58
N GLU A 48 -1.88 -6.02 13.74
CA GLU A 48 -3.13 -6.26 14.47
C GLU A 48 -3.68 -4.96 15.07
N PRO A 49 -4.98 -4.91 15.42
CA PRO A 49 -5.51 -3.84 16.25
C PRO A 49 -4.86 -3.84 17.64
N THR A 50 -4.58 -2.66 18.18
CA THR A 50 -4.10 -2.48 19.56
C THR A 50 -5.09 -1.63 20.36
N ASP A 51 -4.94 -1.60 21.69
CA ASP A 51 -5.77 -0.74 22.54
C ASP A 51 -5.64 0.75 22.19
N GLU A 52 -4.45 1.18 21.75
CA GLU A 52 -4.20 2.58 21.35
C GLU A 52 -4.65 2.88 19.91
N LEU A 53 -4.48 1.91 19.01
CA LEU A 53 -4.84 1.99 17.58
C LEU A 53 -5.75 0.80 17.24
N PRO A 54 -7.06 0.91 17.51
CA PRO A 54 -8.01 -0.20 17.41
C PRO A 54 -8.45 -0.44 15.96
N PHE A 55 -7.49 -0.59 15.05
CA PHE A 55 -7.69 -0.86 13.63
C PHE A 55 -6.64 -1.84 13.16
N TRP A 56 -6.96 -2.69 12.18
CA TRP A 56 -5.93 -3.36 11.41
C TRP A 56 -5.17 -2.34 10.57
N LYS A 57 -3.86 -2.52 10.43
CA LYS A 57 -3.02 -1.64 9.60
C LYS A 57 -2.38 -2.44 8.49
N LEU A 58 -2.71 -2.12 7.24
CA LEU A 58 -1.99 -2.61 6.06
C LEU A 58 -1.04 -1.51 5.60
N CYS A 59 0.26 -1.76 5.65
CA CYS A 59 1.30 -0.76 5.39
C CYS A 59 2.16 -1.20 4.21
N THR A 60 2.28 -0.36 3.17
CA THR A 60 3.17 -0.68 2.05
C THR A 60 4.63 -0.34 2.37
N ILE A 61 5.53 -1.14 1.78
CA ILE A 61 6.94 -0.81 1.59
C ILE A 61 7.29 -1.11 0.13
N GLY A 62 7.87 -0.11 -0.55
CA GLY A 62 8.33 -0.21 -1.93
C GLY A 62 7.57 0.70 -2.89
N ALA A 63 6.39 1.20 -2.52
CA ALA A 63 5.67 2.18 -3.34
C ALA A 63 6.49 3.47 -3.49
N SER A 64 7.25 3.84 -2.45
CA SER A 64 8.12 5.02 -2.43
C SER A 64 9.39 4.89 -3.28
N ASP A 65 9.63 3.71 -3.87
CA ASP A 65 10.74 3.50 -4.80
C ASP A 65 10.45 4.06 -6.19
N TYR A 66 9.17 4.28 -6.49
CA TYR A 66 8.77 5.13 -7.60
C TYR A 66 8.81 6.60 -7.21
N PHE A 67 9.14 7.44 -8.19
CA PHE A 67 9.32 8.88 -8.00
C PHE A 67 8.24 9.62 -8.78
N MET A 68 7.23 10.11 -8.06
CA MET A 68 6.08 10.81 -8.62
C MET A 68 6.50 12.16 -9.24
N PRO A 69 5.73 12.73 -10.19
CA PRO A 69 6.00 14.09 -10.66
C PRO A 69 5.82 15.14 -9.56
N GLU A 70 6.30 16.35 -9.85
CA GLU A 70 6.06 17.48 -8.98
C GLU A 70 4.60 17.90 -9.06
N ARG A 71 3.99 18.19 -7.91
CA ARG A 71 2.65 18.72 -7.80
C ARG A 71 2.65 19.88 -6.81
N GLU A 72 2.12 21.02 -7.24
CA GLU A 72 1.89 22.17 -6.36
C GLU A 72 0.68 21.87 -5.47
N ILE A 73 0.85 22.07 -4.15
CA ILE A 73 -0.21 21.84 -3.14
C ILE A 73 -0.64 23.16 -2.48
N GLY A 74 -0.35 24.29 -3.13
CA GLY A 74 -0.65 25.64 -2.65
C GLY A 74 0.44 26.21 -1.74
N TRP A 75 0.34 27.52 -1.47
CA TRP A 75 1.27 28.26 -0.59
C TRP A 75 2.77 28.14 -0.98
N GLY A 76 3.06 27.94 -2.28
CA GLY A 76 4.42 27.74 -2.78
C GLY A 76 5.07 26.43 -2.32
N ARG A 77 4.25 25.44 -1.89
CA ARG A 77 4.72 24.13 -1.43
C ARG A 77 4.46 23.08 -2.50
N LYS A 78 5.41 22.13 -2.59
CA LYS A 78 5.30 20.94 -3.44
C LYS A 78 4.99 19.70 -2.62
N ALA A 79 4.21 18.80 -3.20
CA ALA A 79 3.95 17.48 -2.64
C ALA A 79 5.24 16.66 -2.50
N ASN A 80 5.29 15.81 -1.46
CA ASN A 80 6.32 14.76 -1.38
C ASN A 80 6.15 13.83 -2.59
N ARG A 81 7.26 13.45 -3.22
CA ARG A 81 7.27 12.69 -4.48
C ARG A 81 7.44 11.18 -4.28
N ARG A 82 7.43 10.75 -3.02
CA ARG A 82 7.67 9.36 -2.60
C ARG A 82 6.71 9.03 -1.47
N ASN A 83 5.73 8.21 -1.78
CA ASN A 83 4.69 7.82 -0.83
C ASN A 83 4.80 6.34 -0.51
N GLU A 84 4.54 6.02 0.75
CA GLU A 84 4.00 4.71 1.12
C GLU A 84 2.52 4.93 1.47
N TYR A 85 1.73 3.87 1.35
CA TYR A 85 0.30 3.91 1.59
C TYR A 85 -0.05 3.04 2.79
N MET A 86 -1.00 3.51 3.58
CA MET A 86 -1.54 2.80 4.73
C MET A 86 -3.06 2.71 4.60
N MET A 87 -3.62 1.55 4.93
CA MET A 87 -5.06 1.35 5.07
C MET A 87 -5.36 0.93 6.51
N LEU A 88 -6.30 1.64 7.13
CA LEU A 88 -6.86 1.31 8.43
C LEU A 88 -8.19 0.59 8.22
N ILE A 89 -8.36 -0.58 8.82
CA ILE A 89 -9.56 -1.40 8.70
C ILE A 89 -10.16 -1.58 10.08
N ALA A 90 -11.49 -1.53 10.17
CA ALA A 90 -12.22 -1.75 11.41
C ALA A 90 -11.83 -3.09 12.06
N PRO A 91 -11.68 -3.14 13.40
CA PRO A 91 -11.13 -4.30 14.10
C PRO A 91 -12.03 -5.55 14.00
N GLU A 92 -13.31 -5.38 13.70
CA GLU A 92 -14.27 -6.47 13.52
C GLU A 92 -14.13 -7.20 12.18
N VAL A 93 -13.35 -6.64 11.24
CA VAL A 93 -13.05 -7.30 9.96
C VAL A 93 -12.00 -8.37 10.19
N GLU A 94 -12.27 -9.59 9.73
CA GLU A 94 -11.29 -10.67 9.77
C GLU A 94 -10.17 -10.42 8.75
N VAL A 95 -8.94 -10.33 9.25
CA VAL A 95 -7.73 -10.18 8.43
C VAL A 95 -6.78 -11.31 8.77
N SER A 96 -6.75 -12.33 7.92
CA SER A 96 -5.92 -13.53 8.09
C SER A 96 -5.25 -13.90 6.79
N GLU A 97 -3.98 -14.32 6.83
CA GLU A 97 -3.20 -14.75 5.66
C GLU A 97 -3.92 -15.87 4.87
N ASP A 98 -4.70 -16.71 5.55
CA ASP A 98 -5.44 -17.83 4.98
C ASP A 98 -6.81 -17.46 4.39
N SER A 99 -7.27 -16.21 4.58
CA SER A 99 -8.57 -15.73 4.09
C SER A 99 -8.46 -15.03 2.73
N THR A 100 -9.57 -14.94 2.00
CA THR A 100 -9.59 -14.24 0.69
C THR A 100 -10.04 -12.78 0.80
N GLU A 101 -10.70 -12.43 1.90
CA GLU A 101 -11.31 -11.15 2.18
C GLU A 101 -10.25 -10.05 2.30
N TRP A 102 -9.16 -10.34 3.04
CA TRP A 102 -8.05 -9.38 3.15
C TRP A 102 -7.31 -9.18 1.82
N LEU A 103 -7.28 -10.18 0.94
CA LEU A 103 -6.66 -10.05 -0.39
C LEU A 103 -7.37 -8.97 -1.20
N PHE A 104 -8.69 -8.84 -1.06
CA PHE A 104 -9.44 -7.75 -1.68
C PHE A 104 -9.03 -6.38 -1.10
N LEU A 105 -8.93 -6.25 0.22
CA LEU A 105 -8.50 -4.99 0.86
C LEU A 105 -7.06 -4.63 0.46
N ASN A 106 -6.17 -5.61 0.44
CA ASN A 106 -4.81 -5.45 -0.03
C ASN A 106 -4.76 -5.08 -1.52
N SER A 107 -5.64 -5.65 -2.35
CA SER A 107 -5.79 -5.27 -3.78
C SER A 107 -6.21 -3.82 -3.95
N LEU A 108 -7.05 -3.31 -3.06
CA LEU A 108 -7.44 -1.90 -3.04
C LEU A 108 -6.26 -1.01 -2.63
N LEU A 109 -5.47 -1.40 -1.64
CA LEU A 109 -4.27 -0.64 -1.25
C LEU A 109 -3.24 -0.59 -2.39
N TRP A 110 -3.01 -1.71 -3.05
CA TRP A 110 -2.07 -1.78 -4.17
C TRP A 110 -2.54 -1.03 -5.39
N SER A 111 -3.82 -1.12 -5.77
CA SER A 111 -4.34 -0.31 -6.89
C SER A 111 -4.19 1.19 -6.64
N THR A 112 -4.16 1.65 -5.39
CA THR A 112 -3.82 3.05 -5.07
C THR A 112 -2.35 3.36 -5.36
N ALA A 113 -1.43 2.44 -5.03
CA ALA A 113 -0.01 2.58 -5.36
C ALA A 113 0.24 2.52 -6.88
N GLU A 114 -0.45 1.63 -7.58
CA GLU A 114 -0.40 1.50 -9.04
C GLU A 114 -1.00 2.72 -9.74
N TYR A 115 -2.10 3.28 -9.25
CA TYR A 115 -2.73 4.47 -9.83
C TYR A 115 -1.73 5.63 -9.97
N ALA A 116 -1.02 5.95 -8.88
CA ALA A 116 -0.04 7.04 -8.89
C ALA A 116 1.12 6.78 -9.89
N PHE A 117 1.50 5.51 -10.07
CA PHE A 117 2.50 5.11 -11.07
C PHE A 117 1.97 5.25 -12.51
N ASN A 118 0.78 4.72 -12.78
CA ASN A 118 0.18 4.62 -14.11
C ASN A 118 -0.22 5.99 -14.64
N GLU A 119 -0.93 6.76 -13.83
CA GLU A 119 -1.39 8.11 -14.19
C GLU A 119 -0.26 9.14 -14.14
N LYS A 120 0.91 8.75 -13.60
CA LYS A 120 2.02 9.64 -13.31
C LYS A 120 1.52 10.86 -12.55
N ASP A 121 0.85 10.59 -11.44
CA ASP A 121 0.29 11.64 -10.59
C ASP A 121 0.74 11.44 -9.14
N ASN A 122 0.85 12.55 -8.43
CA ASN A 122 1.26 12.56 -7.05
C ASN A 122 0.03 12.63 -6.15
N LEU A 123 -0.26 11.52 -5.45
CA LEU A 123 -1.32 11.47 -4.45
C LEU A 123 -0.89 12.21 -3.18
N THR A 124 -1.77 13.08 -2.71
CA THR A 124 -1.58 13.94 -1.55
C THR A 124 -2.74 13.78 -0.58
N VAL A 125 -2.54 14.25 0.65
CA VAL A 125 -3.60 14.25 1.65
C VAL A 125 -4.80 15.04 1.08
N SER A 126 -6.00 14.49 1.25
CA SER A 126 -7.31 14.97 0.75
C SER A 126 -7.68 14.63 -0.69
N ASP A 127 -6.80 13.98 -1.46
CA ASP A 127 -7.20 13.47 -2.77
C ASP A 127 -8.29 12.40 -2.64
N THR A 128 -9.24 12.44 -3.57
CA THR A 128 -10.30 11.45 -3.71
C THR A 128 -10.02 10.60 -4.94
N ILE A 129 -10.01 9.28 -4.77
CA ILE A 129 -9.84 8.33 -5.87
C ILE A 129 -11.18 7.66 -6.11
N ASP A 130 -11.80 7.98 -7.25
CA ASP A 130 -13.04 7.33 -7.67
C ASP A 130 -12.74 5.92 -8.15
N LYS A 131 -13.01 4.94 -7.29
CA LYS A 131 -12.90 3.51 -7.61
C LYS A 131 -14.25 3.00 -8.09
N ASN A 132 -14.44 2.90 -9.40
CA ASN A 132 -15.60 2.22 -9.97
C ASN A 132 -15.57 0.74 -9.56
N ALA A 133 -16.47 0.36 -8.65
CA ALA A 133 -16.57 -1.01 -8.10
C ALA A 133 -16.88 -2.09 -9.15
N GLU A 134 -17.27 -1.71 -10.38
CA GLU A 134 -17.48 -2.64 -11.50
C GLU A 134 -16.18 -3.14 -12.14
N ASN A 135 -15.03 -2.50 -11.91
CA ASN A 135 -13.73 -2.96 -12.38
C ASN A 135 -13.15 -4.09 -11.50
N ARG A 136 -13.96 -5.11 -11.17
CA ARG A 136 -13.57 -6.39 -10.53
C ARG A 136 -12.54 -7.20 -11.33
N LYS A 137 -12.08 -6.70 -12.49
CA LYS A 137 -11.13 -7.39 -13.38
C LYS A 137 -9.66 -7.18 -13.01
N MET A 138 -9.31 -6.26 -12.11
CA MET A 138 -7.90 -5.83 -12.02
C MET A 138 -6.97 -6.75 -11.23
N LEU A 139 -7.46 -7.58 -10.29
CA LEU A 139 -6.60 -8.53 -9.57
C LEU A 139 -7.25 -9.90 -9.51
N ARG A 140 -7.02 -10.71 -10.55
CA ARG A 140 -7.28 -12.16 -10.51
C ARG A 140 -6.16 -12.82 -9.72
N PHE A 141 -6.33 -12.94 -8.40
CA PHE A 141 -5.53 -13.87 -7.63
C PHE A 141 -5.92 -15.29 -8.08
N ARG A 142 -5.02 -15.98 -8.80
CA ARG A 142 -5.16 -17.43 -8.99
C ARG A 142 -4.75 -18.09 -7.68
N ALA A 143 -5.73 -18.68 -6.99
CA ALA A 143 -5.50 -19.65 -5.93
C ALA A 143 -4.79 -20.89 -6.50
#